data_AF-A0A7H4LKC8-F1
#
_entry.id   AF-A0A7H4LKC8-F1
#
_cell.length_a   1.000
_cell.length_b   1.000
_cell.length_c   1.000
_cell.angle_alpha   90.00
_cell.angle_beta   90.00
_cell.angle_gamma   90.00
#
_symmetry.space_group_name_H-M   'P 1'
#
loop_
_entity.id
_entity.type
_entity.pdbx_description
1 polymer ?
#
loop_
_entity_poly.entity_id
_entity_poly.type
_entity_poly.pdbx_seq_one_letter_code
_entity_poly.pdbx_strand_id
1 'polypeptide(L)'
;MALLKRSFNAALLDKDDDSYPSKMPGSLARTTAPVAKMMRLWNYKEGAGLGTHGQGIIVPIKTERRSSNAGIGHSEKPYDNGLPGAPASLPAGHKWGEWAAASRALRLERDCCEKTLALLRDVRLQGDDSAETADALAAIVKSEEVLQGKRALGAIVKSEEVLQGKRALGAWRAALPPSAVQHIVERVLAPRMAMKAREWEPVWNPGCDHWLRPWLPLIGNLPESLYGIVESKISGGSYDTISPWKDYFDPAHWEIFSRRHVLPRMTRWLQQLRITPPKQIDVKFRTVMEWTPLVRTQDVVSILEQEFFGKWESALRHWLQSAKPSLGEADAWCTGWKNLFTPELLDDKRVLARLEAGVAMVDRQTEDLNRLVCHS
;
A
#
# COMPACT_ATOMS: atom_id res chain seq x y z
N MET A 1 30.38 -45.45 48.35
CA MET A 1 29.13 -44.70 48.16
C MET A 1 28.74 -44.83 46.70
N ALA A 2 27.78 -45.72 46.42
CA ALA A 2 26.38 -45.35 46.15
C ALA A 2 26.24 -44.77 44.73
N LEU A 3 25.85 -45.59 43.75
CA LEU A 3 24.46 -45.74 43.26
C LEU A 3 24.08 -44.57 42.31
N LEU A 4 23.49 -44.73 41.13
CA LEU A 4 22.63 -45.80 40.65
C LEU A 4 22.54 -45.72 39.12
N LYS A 5 22.59 -46.91 38.51
CA LYS A 5 22.27 -47.23 37.12
C LYS A 5 20.86 -46.75 36.75
N ARG A 6 20.68 -46.34 35.49
CA ARG A 6 19.59 -46.92 34.66
C ARG A 6 19.95 -46.89 33.18
N SER A 7 20.58 -47.99 32.78
CA SER A 7 20.36 -48.60 31.47
C SER A 7 18.86 -48.84 31.30
N PHE A 8 18.33 -48.51 30.13
CA PHE A 8 17.25 -49.29 29.53
C PHE A 8 17.59 -49.47 28.06
N ASN A 9 18.15 -50.62 27.77
CA ASN A 9 18.26 -51.18 26.44
C ASN A 9 17.22 -52.30 26.33
N ALA A 10 16.72 -52.49 25.11
CA ALA A 10 15.96 -53.64 24.62
C ALA A 10 14.42 -53.66 24.81
N ALA A 11 13.77 -53.41 23.66
CA ALA A 11 12.96 -54.39 22.94
C ALA A 11 11.46 -54.53 23.28
N LEU A 12 10.72 -54.84 22.19
CA LEU A 12 9.27 -54.96 22.00
C LEU A 12 8.59 -53.60 21.83
N LEU A 13 8.34 -53.12 20.61
CA LEU A 13 7.55 -53.80 19.59
C LEU A 13 8.23 -53.70 18.22
N ASP A 14 9.02 -54.71 17.88
CA ASP A 14 8.92 -55.28 16.54
C ASP A 14 7.66 -56.13 16.59
N LYS A 15 6.54 -55.55 16.15
CA LYS A 15 5.33 -56.30 15.83
C LYS A 15 5.00 -55.93 14.41
N ASP A 16 5.30 -56.89 13.55
CA ASP A 16 4.70 -57.14 12.25
C ASP A 16 4.68 -55.94 11.32
N ASP A 17 5.78 -55.89 10.57
CA ASP A 17 5.87 -55.54 9.16
C ASP A 17 4.56 -55.67 8.38
N ASP A 18 3.68 -54.68 8.49
CA ASP A 18 3.00 -54.18 7.32
C ASP A 18 3.94 -53.14 6.70
N SER A 19 5.00 -53.61 6.02
CA SER A 19 5.82 -52.77 5.13
C SER A 19 4.85 -52.00 4.24
N TYR A 20 4.62 -50.72 4.56
CA TYR A 20 3.67 -49.92 3.82
C TYR A 20 4.13 -49.95 2.37
N PRO A 21 3.31 -50.50 1.43
CA PRO A 21 3.86 -51.01 0.19
C PRO A 21 4.61 -49.89 -0.53
N SER A 22 5.83 -50.17 -1.01
CA SER A 22 6.71 -49.14 -1.56
C SER A 22 6.11 -48.36 -2.74
N LYS A 23 5.09 -48.92 -3.39
CA LYS A 23 4.33 -48.32 -4.50
C LYS A 23 3.14 -47.48 -4.05
N MET A 24 2.77 -47.49 -2.77
CA MET A 24 1.63 -46.75 -2.24
C MET A 24 1.98 -45.27 -1.97
N PRO A 25 1.02 -44.34 -2.14
CA PRO A 25 1.22 -42.93 -1.85
C PRO A 25 1.56 -42.69 -0.37
N GLY A 26 2.53 -41.84 -0.07
CA GLY A 26 2.98 -41.59 1.31
C GLY A 26 3.98 -42.64 1.85
N SER A 27 4.52 -43.52 1.01
CA SER A 27 5.64 -44.41 1.37
C SER A 27 6.96 -43.64 1.36
N LEU A 28 7.76 -43.81 2.43
CA LEU A 28 9.13 -43.31 2.52
C LEU A 28 10.11 -44.15 1.70
N ALA A 29 9.71 -45.33 1.21
CA ALA A 29 10.55 -46.22 0.40
C ALA A 29 11.02 -45.59 -0.93
N ARG A 30 10.32 -44.55 -1.42
CA ARG A 30 10.69 -43.80 -2.64
C ARG A 30 11.48 -42.51 -2.35
N THR A 31 11.78 -42.22 -1.08
CA THR A 31 12.48 -41.00 -0.64
C THR A 31 13.94 -41.30 -0.28
N THR A 32 14.80 -40.28 -0.25
CA THR A 32 16.20 -40.46 0.12
C THR A 32 16.36 -40.73 1.63
N ALA A 33 17.36 -41.52 2.02
CA ALA A 33 17.57 -41.92 3.41
C ALA A 33 17.62 -40.76 4.44
N PRO A 34 18.25 -39.60 4.14
CA PRO A 34 18.23 -38.45 5.06
C PRO A 34 16.82 -37.87 5.26
N VAL A 35 16.03 -37.80 4.18
CA VAL A 35 14.65 -37.27 4.22
C VAL A 35 13.75 -38.22 5.00
N ALA A 36 13.86 -39.53 4.77
CA ALA A 36 13.12 -40.54 5.52
C ALA A 36 13.45 -40.49 7.02
N LYS A 37 14.73 -40.29 7.38
CA LYS A 37 15.15 -40.14 8.79
C LYS A 37 14.57 -38.88 9.42
N MET A 38 14.58 -37.76 8.70
CA MET A 38 13.98 -36.51 9.16
C MET A 38 12.46 -36.66 9.35
N MET A 39 11.75 -37.24 8.40
CA MET A 39 10.30 -37.42 8.49
C MET A 39 9.90 -38.28 9.70
N ARG A 40 10.65 -39.36 9.98
CA ARG A 40 10.44 -40.18 11.19
C ARG A 40 10.69 -39.39 12.48
N LEU A 41 11.71 -38.54 12.50
CA LEU A 41 12.01 -37.68 13.66
C LEU A 41 10.88 -36.68 13.95
N TRP A 42 10.15 -36.28 12.91
CA TRP A 42 8.98 -35.40 13.00
C TRP A 42 7.66 -36.17 13.14
N ASN A 43 7.73 -37.43 13.58
CA ASN A 43 6.58 -38.31 13.85
C ASN A 43 5.67 -38.58 12.62
N TYR A 44 6.21 -38.48 11.42
CA TYR A 44 5.48 -38.86 10.21
C TYR A 44 5.23 -40.38 10.18
N LYS A 45 4.01 -40.78 9.81
CA LYS A 45 3.61 -42.18 9.61
C LYS A 45 3.38 -42.44 8.12
N GLU A 46 3.96 -43.51 7.58
CA GLU A 46 3.79 -43.88 6.17
C GLU A 46 2.31 -44.09 5.84
N GLY A 47 1.87 -43.52 4.71
CA GLY A 47 0.46 -43.48 4.33
C GLY A 47 -0.37 -42.38 4.99
N ALA A 48 0.18 -41.57 5.89
CA ALA A 48 -0.48 -40.39 6.43
C ALA A 48 -0.16 -39.12 5.61
N GLY A 49 -1.02 -38.11 5.73
CA GLY A 49 -0.83 -36.82 5.11
C GLY A 49 0.25 -36.00 5.82
N LEU A 50 0.92 -35.11 5.10
CA LEU A 50 1.88 -34.21 5.72
C LEU A 50 1.18 -33.13 6.55
N GLY A 51 1.51 -33.00 7.84
CA GLY A 51 0.94 -32.01 8.75
C GLY A 51 0.81 -32.52 10.19
N THR A 52 0.57 -31.62 11.15
CA THR A 52 0.51 -31.92 12.59
C THR A 52 -0.54 -32.97 13.00
N HIS A 53 -1.59 -33.13 12.19
CA HIS A 53 -2.68 -34.08 12.41
C HIS A 53 -2.84 -35.07 11.24
N GLY A 54 -1.83 -35.21 10.37
CA GLY A 54 -1.93 -36.10 9.21
C GLY A 54 -2.82 -35.57 8.07
N GLN A 55 -3.10 -34.26 8.05
CA GLN A 55 -4.11 -33.64 7.16
C GLN A 55 -3.69 -33.45 5.69
N GLY A 56 -2.42 -33.69 5.35
CA GLY A 56 -1.93 -33.51 3.99
C GLY A 56 -2.54 -34.49 2.98
N ILE A 57 -2.52 -34.12 1.70
CA ILE A 57 -3.10 -34.93 0.64
C ILE A 57 -2.23 -36.17 0.39
N ILE A 58 -2.80 -37.36 0.62
CA ILE A 58 -2.16 -38.65 0.36
C ILE A 58 -2.54 -39.17 -1.02
N VAL A 59 -3.77 -38.89 -1.46
CA VAL A 59 -4.31 -39.42 -2.72
C VAL A 59 -3.69 -38.67 -3.92
N PRO A 60 -3.17 -39.38 -4.94
CA PRO A 60 -2.65 -38.74 -6.14
C PRO A 60 -3.71 -37.85 -6.80
N ILE A 61 -3.32 -36.62 -7.14
CA ILE A 61 -4.21 -35.66 -7.78
C ILE A 61 -4.69 -36.24 -9.11
N LYS A 62 -5.99 -36.51 -9.22
CA LYS A 62 -6.62 -36.94 -10.47
C LYS A 62 -6.92 -35.70 -11.31
N THR A 63 -6.60 -35.76 -12.59
CA THR A 63 -6.94 -34.70 -13.54
C THR A 63 -8.38 -34.89 -14.01
N GLU A 64 -9.28 -34.01 -13.60
CA GLU A 64 -10.62 -33.90 -14.18
C GLU A 64 -10.58 -32.97 -15.40
N ARG A 65 -11.24 -33.37 -16.50
CA ARG A 65 -11.36 -32.51 -17.67
C ARG A 65 -12.33 -31.38 -17.34
N ARG A 66 -11.84 -30.15 -17.40
CA ARG A 66 -12.65 -28.92 -17.27
C ARG A 66 -13.76 -28.84 -18.32
N SER A 67 -14.85 -28.15 -17.99
CA SER A 67 -15.85 -27.71 -18.96
C SER A 67 -15.26 -26.66 -19.92
N SER A 68 -15.66 -26.70 -21.18
CA SER A 68 -15.15 -25.77 -22.21
C SER A 68 -15.56 -24.34 -21.88
N ASN A 69 -14.61 -23.39 -21.98
CA ASN A 69 -14.75 -21.94 -21.73
C ASN A 69 -14.71 -21.45 -20.26
N ALA A 70 -14.48 -22.33 -19.28
CA ALA A 70 -14.25 -21.89 -17.90
C ALA A 70 -12.80 -21.40 -17.68
N GLY A 71 -12.66 -20.20 -17.10
CA GLY A 71 -11.36 -19.65 -16.67
C GLY A 71 -10.76 -20.44 -15.50
N ILE A 72 -9.45 -20.29 -15.27
CA ILE A 72 -8.69 -21.09 -14.28
C ILE A 72 -9.23 -20.92 -12.83
N GLY A 73 -9.97 -19.86 -12.54
CA GLY A 73 -10.60 -19.60 -11.24
C GLY A 73 -12.09 -19.95 -11.12
N HIS A 74 -12.70 -20.61 -12.11
CA HIS A 74 -14.13 -20.94 -12.05
C HIS A 74 -14.36 -22.25 -11.27
N SER A 75 -15.14 -22.17 -10.19
CA SER A 75 -15.60 -23.33 -9.42
C SER A 75 -17.13 -23.28 -9.27
N GLU A 76 -17.82 -24.36 -9.64
CA GLU A 76 -19.30 -24.45 -9.51
C GLU A 76 -19.76 -24.56 -8.05
N LYS A 77 -18.87 -24.99 -7.14
CA LYS A 77 -19.11 -25.04 -5.70
C LYS A 77 -17.99 -24.29 -4.97
N PRO A 78 -18.29 -23.55 -3.88
CA PRO A 78 -17.26 -23.02 -3.00
C PRO A 78 -16.34 -24.17 -2.55
N TYR A 79 -15.03 -23.94 -2.60
CA TYR A 79 -14.04 -24.92 -2.15
C TYR A 79 -14.20 -25.15 -0.64
N ASP A 80 -14.83 -26.26 -0.27
CA ASP A 80 -14.91 -26.73 1.11
C ASP A 80 -13.67 -27.59 1.39
N ASN A 81 -12.75 -27.04 2.18
CA ASN A 81 -11.51 -27.70 2.58
C ASN A 81 -11.68 -28.64 3.78
N GLY A 82 -12.91 -28.88 4.27
CA GLY A 82 -13.18 -29.80 5.37
C GLY A 82 -12.52 -29.41 6.69
N LEU A 83 -11.96 -28.20 6.77
CA LEU A 83 -11.46 -27.60 8.00
C LEU A 83 -12.66 -26.99 8.74
N PRO A 84 -12.73 -27.09 10.08
CA PRO A 84 -13.66 -26.28 10.85
C PRO A 84 -13.50 -24.83 10.39
N GLY A 85 -14.62 -24.20 10.01
CA GLY A 85 -14.63 -22.82 9.52
C GLY A 85 -13.71 -21.95 10.37
N ALA A 86 -12.91 -21.10 9.69
CA ALA A 86 -11.87 -20.31 10.32
C ALA A 86 -12.34 -19.81 11.70
N PRO A 87 -11.58 -20.06 12.78
CA PRO A 87 -11.98 -19.58 14.09
C PRO A 87 -12.35 -18.11 13.95
N ALA A 88 -13.51 -17.74 14.49
CA ALA A 88 -14.03 -16.38 14.43
C ALA A 88 -12.86 -15.41 14.60
N SER A 89 -12.67 -14.53 13.61
CA SER A 89 -11.58 -13.56 13.56
C SER A 89 -11.30 -13.04 14.97
N LEU A 90 -10.12 -13.37 15.51
CA LEU A 90 -9.68 -12.84 16.79
C LEU A 90 -9.88 -11.32 16.77
N PRO A 91 -10.37 -10.71 17.87
CA PRO A 91 -10.61 -9.28 17.89
C PRO A 91 -9.31 -8.53 17.58
N ALA A 92 -9.32 -7.78 16.49
CA ALA A 92 -8.36 -6.75 16.09
C ALA A 92 -6.87 -7.03 16.38
N GLY A 93 -6.16 -7.61 15.40
CA GLY A 93 -4.70 -7.68 15.32
C GLY A 93 -3.98 -6.33 15.11
N HIS A 94 -4.48 -5.23 15.68
CA HIS A 94 -3.88 -3.89 15.58
C HIS A 94 -2.50 -3.84 16.28
N LYS A 95 -2.39 -4.45 17.47
CA LYS A 95 -1.17 -4.38 18.28
C LYS A 95 0.06 -5.05 17.66
N TRP A 96 -0.10 -6.20 16.99
CA TRP A 96 1.04 -6.90 16.38
C TRP A 96 1.60 -6.14 15.17
N GLY A 97 0.71 -5.59 14.33
CA GLY A 97 1.10 -4.75 13.19
C GLY A 97 1.85 -3.50 13.61
N GLU A 98 1.38 -2.86 14.68
CA GLU A 98 2.01 -1.67 15.29
C GLU A 98 3.41 -1.99 15.84
N TRP A 99 3.58 -3.09 16.58
CA TRP A 99 4.88 -3.49 17.13
C TRP A 99 5.89 -3.85 16.03
N ALA A 100 5.44 -4.55 14.99
CA ALA A 100 6.26 -4.86 13.85
C ALA A 100 6.67 -3.59 13.08
N ALA A 101 5.78 -2.60 12.96
CA ALA A 101 6.07 -1.31 12.34
C ALA A 101 7.07 -0.49 13.16
N ALA A 102 6.87 -0.37 14.48
CA ALA A 102 7.79 0.31 15.38
C ALA A 102 9.19 -0.32 15.34
N SER A 103 9.27 -1.66 15.36
CA SER A 103 10.54 -2.38 15.26
C SER A 103 11.25 -2.14 13.92
N ARG A 104 10.50 -2.03 12.82
CA ARG A 104 11.06 -1.67 11.50
C ARG A 104 11.58 -0.24 11.49
N ALA A 105 10.84 0.71 12.05
CA ALA A 105 11.24 2.11 12.13
C ALA A 105 12.55 2.28 12.93
N LEU A 106 12.67 1.62 14.08
CA LEU A 106 13.90 1.64 14.90
C LEU A 106 15.11 1.05 14.17
N ARG A 107 14.94 -0.01 13.39
CA ARG A 107 16.02 -0.56 12.56
C ARG A 107 16.44 0.43 11.47
N LEU A 108 15.48 1.03 10.79
CA LEU A 108 15.77 2.05 9.76
C LEU A 108 16.50 3.26 10.33
N GLU A 109 16.12 3.72 11.53
CA GLU A 109 16.82 4.79 12.24
C GLU A 109 18.29 4.45 12.52
N ARG A 110 18.55 3.24 13.02
CA ARG A 110 19.91 2.77 13.29
C ARG A 110 20.73 2.71 12.00
N ASP A 111 20.19 2.04 10.98
CA ASP A 111 20.87 1.89 9.70
C ASP A 111 21.17 3.27 9.07
N CYS A 112 20.26 4.24 9.23
CA CYS A 112 20.46 5.61 8.79
C CYS A 112 21.63 6.27 9.53
N CYS A 113 21.67 6.18 10.87
CA CYS A 113 22.72 6.76 11.70
C CYS A 113 24.11 6.18 11.36
N GLU A 114 24.22 4.85 11.31
CA GLU A 114 25.48 4.15 10.99
C GLU A 114 26.00 4.55 9.60
N LYS A 115 25.12 4.63 8.60
CA LYS A 115 25.49 5.05 7.25
C LYS A 115 25.93 6.51 7.19
N THR A 116 25.24 7.42 7.91
CA THR A 116 25.64 8.83 7.97
C THR A 116 27.02 8.99 8.62
N LEU A 117 27.30 8.27 9.71
CA LEU A 117 28.63 8.26 10.34
C LEU A 117 29.72 7.79 9.38
N ALA A 118 29.47 6.69 8.66
CA ALA A 118 30.42 6.18 7.68
C ALA A 118 30.71 7.20 6.56
N LEU A 119 29.66 7.88 6.05
CA LEU A 119 29.82 8.90 5.02
C LEU A 119 30.59 10.13 5.50
N LEU A 120 30.35 10.61 6.71
CA LEU A 120 31.09 11.75 7.25
C LEU A 120 32.57 11.43 7.50
N ARG A 121 32.87 10.20 7.96
CA ARG A 121 34.26 9.74 8.09
C ARG A 121 34.95 9.68 6.73
N ASP A 122 34.27 9.18 5.70
CA ASP A 122 34.77 9.15 4.32
C ASP A 122 35.03 10.57 3.77
N VAL A 123 34.11 11.51 3.98
CA VAL A 123 34.29 12.93 3.59
C VAL A 123 35.53 13.54 4.24
N ARG A 124 35.77 13.27 5.53
CA ARG A 124 36.96 13.74 6.23
C ARG A 124 38.25 13.10 5.69
N LEU A 125 38.22 11.79 5.39
CA LEU A 125 39.36 11.10 4.76
C LEU A 125 39.67 11.64 3.35
N GLN A 126 38.67 12.18 2.66
CA GLN A 126 38.82 12.84 1.35
C GLN A 126 39.35 14.28 1.45
N GLY A 127 39.67 14.77 2.66
CA GLY A 127 40.36 16.05 2.88
C GLY A 127 39.47 17.22 3.31
N ASP A 128 38.21 16.98 3.69
CA ASP A 128 37.37 18.00 4.32
C ASP A 128 37.60 18.05 5.84
N ASP A 129 38.47 18.98 6.26
CA ASP A 129 38.74 19.30 7.66
C ASP A 129 37.93 20.51 8.16
N SER A 130 36.78 20.80 7.55
CA SER A 130 35.88 21.87 8.00
C SER A 130 35.40 21.67 9.44
N ALA A 131 35.23 22.78 10.16
CA ALA A 131 34.70 22.76 11.53
C ALA A 131 33.29 22.16 11.56
N GLU A 132 32.49 22.42 10.52
CA GLU A 132 31.14 21.92 10.35
C GLU A 132 31.08 20.40 10.22
N THR A 133 32.03 19.78 9.50
CA THR A 133 32.13 18.31 9.39
C THR A 133 32.61 17.69 10.71
N ALA A 134 33.53 18.33 11.43
CA ALA A 134 33.97 17.88 12.76
C ALA A 134 32.85 17.97 13.81
N ASP A 135 32.11 19.08 13.82
CA ASP A 135 30.98 19.32 14.72
C ASP A 135 29.82 18.36 14.43
N ALA A 136 29.52 18.11 13.14
CA ALA A 136 28.52 17.12 12.75
C ALA A 136 28.90 15.71 13.19
N LEU A 137 30.18 15.31 13.04
CA LEU A 137 30.67 14.03 13.53
C LEU A 137 30.53 13.91 15.06
N ALA A 138 30.95 14.94 15.81
CA ALA A 138 30.85 14.95 17.26
C ALA A 138 29.38 14.87 17.73
N ALA A 139 28.49 15.60 17.05
CA ALA A 139 27.06 15.58 17.33
C ALA A 139 26.45 14.17 17.13
N ILE A 140 26.82 13.47 16.05
CA ILE A 140 26.28 12.14 15.81
C ILE A 140 26.83 11.12 16.82
N VAL A 141 28.14 11.14 17.11
CA VAL A 141 28.73 10.24 18.12
C VAL A 141 28.04 10.42 19.48
N LYS A 142 27.84 11.68 19.92
CA LYS A 142 27.09 11.98 21.14
C LYS A 142 25.64 11.50 21.10
N SER A 143 24.98 11.62 19.94
CA SER A 143 23.60 11.14 19.76
C SER A 143 23.49 9.61 19.77
N GLU A 144 24.54 8.90 19.34
CA GLU A 144 24.61 7.44 19.36
C GLU A 144 24.66 6.91 20.80
N GLU A 145 25.42 7.55 21.68
CA GLU A 145 25.44 7.24 23.12
C GLU A 145 24.04 7.39 23.74
N VAL A 146 23.26 8.40 23.31
CA VAL A 146 21.87 8.59 23.75
C VAL A 146 20.94 7.48 23.24
N LEU A 147 21.11 7.03 21.99
CA LEU A 147 20.33 5.90 21.43
C LEU A 147 20.68 4.57 22.12
N GLN A 148 21.96 4.37 22.44
CA GLN A 148 22.43 3.20 23.20
C GLN A 148 21.97 3.26 24.67
N GLY A 149 21.94 4.44 25.29
CA GLY A 149 21.45 4.66 26.66
C GLY A 149 19.92 4.49 26.80
N LYS A 150 19.13 4.96 25.82
CA LYS A 150 17.67 4.71 25.74
C LYS A 150 17.32 3.23 25.66
N ARG A 151 18.24 2.38 25.20
CA ARG A 151 18.12 0.91 25.17
C ARG A 151 18.05 0.30 26.58
N ALA A 152 18.65 0.93 27.59
CA ALA A 152 18.67 0.45 28.97
C ALA A 152 17.37 0.79 29.74
N LEU A 153 16.69 1.87 29.36
CA LEU A 153 15.39 2.29 29.94
C LEU A 153 14.17 1.87 29.09
N GLY A 154 14.38 1.54 27.82
CA GLY A 154 13.34 1.30 26.81
C GLY A 154 12.68 -0.09 26.80
N ALA A 155 12.69 -0.82 27.92
CA ALA A 155 11.71 -1.89 28.16
C ALA A 155 10.37 -1.34 28.68
N ILE A 156 10.30 -0.03 28.99
CA ILE A 156 9.12 0.65 29.54
C ILE A 156 8.96 2.02 28.86
N VAL A 157 8.54 2.07 27.60
CA VAL A 157 8.01 3.33 27.02
C VAL A 157 6.64 3.05 26.45
N LYS A 158 5.65 3.74 27.03
CA LYS A 158 4.24 3.67 26.69
C LYS A 158 4.02 4.07 25.24
N SER A 159 3.17 3.29 24.61
CA SER A 159 2.89 3.14 23.20
C SER A 159 1.96 4.23 22.64
N GLU A 160 2.26 5.51 22.79
CA GLU A 160 1.34 6.56 22.29
C GLU A 160 2.04 7.68 21.49
N GLU A 161 3.26 8.07 21.83
CA GLU A 161 3.99 9.11 21.06
C GLU A 161 4.70 8.60 19.80
N VAL A 162 4.88 7.28 19.65
CA VAL A 162 5.43 6.66 18.43
C VAL A 162 4.34 6.52 17.35
N LEU A 163 3.09 6.85 17.67
CA LEU A 163 1.91 6.54 16.88
C LEU A 163 1.26 7.80 16.31
N GLN A 164 1.93 8.42 15.35
CA GLN A 164 1.22 8.85 14.15
C GLN A 164 1.91 8.24 12.94
N GLY A 165 1.29 7.18 12.43
CA GLY A 165 1.69 6.54 11.19
C GLY A 165 1.57 7.51 10.02
N LYS A 166 2.67 8.22 9.74
CA LYS A 166 3.14 8.76 8.46
C LYS A 166 4.47 9.50 8.75
N ARG A 167 5.57 8.74 8.76
CA ARG A 167 6.97 9.21 8.90
C ARG A 167 7.18 10.27 9.99
N ALA A 168 7.12 9.85 11.24
CA ALA A 168 7.76 10.64 12.29
C ALA A 168 9.26 10.77 11.94
N LEU A 169 9.80 11.99 12.00
CA LEU A 169 11.24 12.21 11.99
C LEU A 169 11.87 11.28 13.04
N GLY A 170 13.00 10.66 12.70
CA GLY A 170 13.58 9.70 13.62
C GLY A 170 13.88 10.37 14.96
N ALA A 171 13.69 9.66 16.07
CA ALA A 171 13.98 10.20 17.41
C ALA A 171 15.45 10.66 17.53
N TRP A 172 16.31 10.08 16.69
CA TRP A 172 17.69 10.49 16.45
C TRP A 172 17.85 11.90 15.86
N ARG A 173 17.05 12.30 14.86
CA ARG A 173 17.15 13.65 14.25
C ARG A 173 16.94 14.74 15.29
N ALA A 174 15.99 14.53 16.22
CA ALA A 174 15.70 15.49 17.30
C ALA A 174 16.87 15.69 18.28
N ALA A 175 17.84 14.77 18.32
CA ALA A 175 19.03 14.88 19.16
C ALA A 175 20.18 15.64 18.49
N LEU A 176 20.07 15.98 17.20
CA LEU A 176 21.13 16.65 16.44
C LEU A 176 20.90 18.18 16.40
N PRO A 177 21.97 19.00 16.49
CA PRO A 177 21.88 20.43 16.24
C PRO A 177 21.34 20.73 14.83
N PRO A 178 20.46 21.74 14.63
CA PRO A 178 19.92 22.08 13.31
C PRO A 178 21.00 22.36 12.26
N SER A 179 22.09 23.03 12.65
CA SER A 179 23.24 23.29 11.77
C SER A 179 23.93 22.02 11.30
N ALA A 180 24.11 21.04 12.19
CA ALA A 180 24.69 19.74 11.84
C ALA A 180 23.78 18.98 10.87
N VAL A 181 22.46 18.97 11.12
CA VAL A 181 21.49 18.34 10.20
C VAL A 181 21.55 19.00 8.83
N GLN A 182 21.54 20.34 8.78
CA GLN A 182 21.60 21.08 7.52
C GLN A 182 22.87 20.74 6.74
N HIS A 183 24.04 20.79 7.39
CA HIS A 183 25.32 20.45 6.77
C HIS A 183 25.34 19.02 6.21
N ILE A 184 24.90 18.04 7.01
CA ILE A 184 24.83 16.63 6.58
C ILE A 184 23.91 16.49 5.36
N VAL A 185 22.72 17.08 5.40
CA VAL A 185 21.74 16.94 4.32
C VAL A 185 22.24 17.61 3.05
N GLU A 186 22.70 18.85 3.13
CA GLU A 186 23.04 19.66 1.95
C GLU A 186 24.42 19.32 1.37
N ARG A 187 25.43 19.08 2.21
CA ARG A 187 26.82 18.89 1.77
C ARG A 187 27.20 17.43 1.58
N VAL A 188 26.64 16.53 2.39
CA VAL A 188 27.04 15.11 2.37
C VAL A 188 26.04 14.26 1.59
N LEU A 189 24.76 14.34 1.94
CA LEU A 189 23.73 13.44 1.39
C LEU A 189 23.20 13.92 0.04
N ALA A 190 22.81 15.18 -0.09
CA ALA A 190 22.16 15.70 -1.29
C ALA A 190 22.98 15.48 -2.59
N PRO A 191 24.30 15.72 -2.64
CA PRO A 191 25.09 15.48 -3.85
C PRO A 191 25.12 13.99 -4.24
N ARG A 192 25.27 13.10 -3.24
CA ARG A 192 25.29 11.64 -3.45
C ARG A 192 23.92 11.11 -3.89
N MET A 193 22.85 11.63 -3.27
CA MET A 193 21.47 11.32 -3.67
C MET A 193 21.18 11.84 -5.08
N ALA A 194 21.66 13.03 -5.45
CA ALA A 194 21.46 13.60 -6.78
C ALA A 194 22.05 12.71 -7.88
N MET A 195 23.24 12.15 -7.68
CA MET A 195 23.83 11.20 -8.65
C MET A 195 22.92 9.97 -8.82
N LYS A 196 22.55 9.31 -7.72
CA LYS A 196 21.68 8.12 -7.75
C LYS A 196 20.28 8.41 -8.29
N ALA A 197 19.73 9.59 -8.00
CA ALA A 197 18.42 10.01 -8.46
C ALA A 197 18.39 10.26 -9.98
N ARG A 198 19.53 10.65 -10.59
CA ARG A 198 19.64 10.80 -12.05
C ARG A 198 19.62 9.46 -12.77
N GLU A 199 20.27 8.45 -12.20
CA GLU A 199 20.32 7.07 -12.73
C GLU A 199 19.03 6.28 -12.46
N TRP A 200 18.29 6.65 -11.42
CA TRP A 200 17.06 6.00 -11.02
C TRP A 200 15.93 6.18 -12.04
N GLU A 201 15.14 5.12 -12.29
CA GLU A 201 13.98 5.16 -13.19
C GLU A 201 12.67 4.79 -12.44
N PRO A 202 11.60 5.60 -12.58
CA PRO A 202 10.34 5.38 -11.87
C PRO A 202 9.44 4.36 -12.60
N VAL A 203 9.64 3.06 -12.36
CA VAL A 203 8.93 1.99 -13.09
C VAL A 203 7.60 1.59 -12.43
N TRP A 204 7.65 1.07 -11.19
CA TRP A 204 6.47 0.67 -10.38
C TRP A 204 6.86 0.67 -8.90
N ASN A 205 6.05 1.27 -8.01
CA ASN A 205 6.48 1.69 -6.66
C ASN A 205 7.65 2.73 -6.76
N PRO A 206 7.82 3.67 -5.83
CA PRO A 206 8.79 4.77 -5.97
C PRO A 206 10.23 4.32 -6.24
N GLY A 207 10.58 3.05 -6.02
CA GLY A 207 11.89 2.49 -6.41
C GLY A 207 13.08 3.21 -5.76
N CYS A 208 12.81 4.01 -4.72
CA CYS A 208 13.76 4.88 -4.07
C CYS A 208 14.37 4.22 -2.81
N ASP A 209 14.17 2.91 -2.66
CA ASP A 209 14.67 2.07 -1.57
C ASP A 209 16.19 2.15 -1.41
N HIS A 210 16.93 2.31 -2.51
CA HIS A 210 18.39 2.27 -2.48
C HIS A 210 19.05 3.65 -2.35
N TRP A 211 18.29 4.74 -2.49
CA TRP A 211 18.86 6.10 -2.52
C TRP A 211 18.15 7.13 -1.65
N LEU A 212 16.85 7.00 -1.37
CA LEU A 212 16.09 7.96 -0.58
C LEU A 212 15.58 7.36 0.74
N ARG A 213 14.90 6.21 0.68
CA ARG A 213 14.31 5.57 1.87
C ARG A 213 15.27 5.37 3.06
N PRO A 214 16.54 4.99 2.84
CA PRO A 214 17.47 4.78 3.95
C PRO A 214 17.74 6.05 4.76
N TRP A 215 17.48 7.23 4.19
CA TRP A 215 17.79 8.53 4.79
C TRP A 215 16.57 9.24 5.34
N LEU A 216 15.35 8.73 5.09
CA LEU A 216 14.10 9.32 5.58
C LEU A 216 14.09 9.61 7.08
N PRO A 217 14.65 8.76 7.97
CA PRO A 217 14.70 9.10 9.39
C PRO A 217 15.46 10.39 9.69
N LEU A 218 16.47 10.73 8.88
CA LEU A 218 17.25 11.96 9.01
C LEU A 218 16.64 13.12 8.25
N ILE A 219 16.20 12.94 7.00
CA ILE A 219 15.78 14.05 6.13
C ILE A 219 14.30 14.40 6.27
N GLY A 220 13.46 13.44 6.66
CA GLY A 220 12.01 13.55 6.69
C GLY A 220 11.38 13.51 5.30
N ASN A 221 11.63 14.56 4.52
CA ASN A 221 11.13 14.75 3.17
C ASN A 221 12.27 14.80 2.16
N LEU A 222 11.91 14.70 0.88
CA LEU A 222 12.82 14.86 -0.24
C LEU A 222 13.49 16.26 -0.16
N PRO A 223 14.82 16.38 -0.21
CA PRO A 223 15.49 17.68 -0.19
C PRO A 223 15.17 18.52 -1.42
N GLU A 224 15.10 19.85 -1.25
CA GLU A 224 14.69 20.78 -2.30
C GLU A 224 15.57 20.69 -3.55
N SER A 225 16.88 20.47 -3.36
CA SER A 225 17.84 20.31 -4.46
C SER A 225 17.54 19.13 -5.39
N LEU A 226 16.72 18.17 -4.96
CA LEU A 226 16.37 16.98 -5.73
C LEU A 226 14.99 17.07 -6.41
N TYR A 227 14.20 18.11 -6.10
CA TYR A 227 12.85 18.25 -6.65
C TYR A 227 12.82 18.26 -8.17
N GLY A 228 13.66 19.07 -8.81
CA GLY A 228 13.69 19.13 -10.28
C GLY A 228 14.05 17.78 -10.93
N ILE A 229 14.95 17.00 -10.31
CA ILE A 229 15.34 15.67 -10.81
C ILE A 229 14.15 14.71 -10.73
N VAL A 230 13.52 14.62 -9.56
CA VAL A 230 12.38 13.71 -9.34
C VAL A 230 11.17 14.15 -10.17
N GLU A 231 10.82 15.43 -10.16
CA GLU A 231 9.70 16.01 -10.92
C GLU A 231 9.81 15.69 -12.42
N SER A 232 11.00 15.87 -13.01
CA SER A 232 11.22 15.58 -14.43
C SER A 232 10.99 14.11 -14.78
N LYS A 233 11.28 13.19 -13.85
CA LYS A 233 11.10 11.74 -14.04
C LYS A 233 9.67 11.28 -13.83
N ILE A 234 8.96 11.83 -12.84
CA ILE A 234 7.64 11.31 -12.44
C ILE A 234 6.46 12.05 -13.08
N SER A 235 6.64 13.26 -13.60
CA SER A 235 5.55 14.09 -14.13
C SER A 235 4.71 13.40 -15.23
N GLY A 236 5.35 12.58 -16.07
CA GLY A 236 4.71 11.77 -17.10
C GLY A 236 4.14 10.42 -16.64
N GLY A 237 4.32 10.05 -15.37
CA GLY A 237 4.03 8.72 -14.84
C GLY A 237 2.55 8.35 -14.75
N SER A 238 2.29 7.08 -14.40
CA SER A 238 0.95 6.59 -14.05
C SER A 238 0.58 6.99 -12.62
N TYR A 239 -0.62 6.62 -12.18
CA TYR A 239 -1.05 6.82 -10.79
C TYR A 239 -0.08 6.15 -9.81
N ASP A 240 0.28 4.89 -10.05
CA ASP A 240 1.17 4.12 -9.18
C ASP A 240 2.60 4.67 -9.13
N THR A 241 3.01 5.36 -10.20
CA THR A 241 4.27 6.07 -10.25
C THR A 241 4.24 7.35 -9.41
N ILE A 242 3.16 8.13 -9.48
CA ILE A 242 3.05 9.47 -8.89
C ILE A 242 2.56 9.42 -7.45
N SER A 243 1.52 8.65 -7.16
CA SER A 243 0.82 8.65 -5.86
C SER A 243 1.75 8.44 -4.65
N PRO A 244 2.78 7.58 -4.71
CA PRO A 244 3.63 7.36 -3.54
C PRO A 244 4.47 8.59 -3.18
N TRP A 245 4.77 9.46 -4.15
CA TRP A 245 5.58 10.67 -3.95
C TRP A 245 4.85 11.73 -3.13
N LYS A 246 3.52 11.65 -3.01
CA LYS A 246 2.74 12.53 -2.13
C LYS A 246 3.28 12.54 -0.70
N ASP A 247 3.73 11.38 -0.23
CA ASP A 247 4.25 11.24 1.13
C ASP A 247 5.76 11.58 1.24
N TYR A 248 6.49 11.72 0.12
CA TYR A 248 7.93 12.07 0.12
C TYR A 248 8.19 13.56 -0.06
N PHE A 249 7.34 14.25 -0.81
CA PHE A 249 7.44 15.70 -0.97
C PHE A 249 6.95 16.40 0.29
N ASP A 250 7.52 17.56 0.58
CA ASP A 250 6.91 18.50 1.51
C ASP A 250 5.50 18.91 1.01
N PRO A 251 4.50 19.10 1.89
CA PRO A 251 3.14 19.43 1.47
C PRO A 251 3.01 20.65 0.54
N ALA A 252 3.81 21.70 0.76
CA ALA A 252 3.75 22.89 -0.10
C ALA A 252 4.30 22.58 -1.50
N HIS A 253 5.40 21.83 -1.57
CA HIS A 253 6.01 21.41 -2.83
C HIS A 253 5.16 20.39 -3.59
N TRP A 254 4.50 19.47 -2.86
CA TRP A 254 3.51 18.57 -3.45
C TRP A 254 2.34 19.35 -4.06
N GLU A 255 1.86 20.40 -3.40
CA GLU A 255 0.80 21.24 -3.96
C GLU A 255 1.22 21.86 -5.29
N ILE A 256 2.42 22.45 -5.36
CA ILE A 256 2.98 23.02 -6.60
C ILE A 256 3.06 21.95 -7.69
N PHE A 257 3.62 20.78 -7.38
CA PHE A 257 3.72 19.66 -8.32
C PHE A 257 2.35 19.22 -8.83
N SER A 258 1.39 19.03 -7.93
CA SER A 258 0.05 18.54 -8.25
C SER A 258 -0.71 19.53 -9.14
N ARG A 259 -0.62 20.84 -8.87
CA ARG A 259 -1.22 21.90 -9.70
C ARG A 259 -0.59 21.96 -11.08
N ARG A 260 0.72 21.73 -11.19
CA ARG A 260 1.47 21.83 -12.44
C ARG A 260 1.28 20.61 -13.35
N HIS A 261 1.20 19.41 -12.79
CA HIS A 261 1.28 18.15 -13.56
C HIS A 261 0.03 17.29 -13.45
N VAL A 262 -0.59 17.20 -12.27
CA VAL A 262 -1.75 16.33 -12.03
C VAL A 262 -3.05 17.00 -12.47
N LEU A 263 -3.28 18.24 -12.01
CA LEU A 263 -4.52 18.97 -12.28
C LEU A 263 -4.78 19.15 -13.79
N PRO A 264 -3.81 19.55 -14.64
CA PRO A 264 -4.06 19.71 -16.07
C PRO A 264 -4.41 18.38 -16.77
N ARG A 265 -3.89 17.25 -16.29
CA ARG A 265 -4.26 15.91 -16.80
C ARG A 265 -5.71 15.59 -16.47
N MET A 266 -6.13 15.86 -15.23
CA MET A 266 -7.52 15.68 -14.80
C MET A 266 -8.47 16.57 -15.59
N THR A 267 -8.13 17.85 -15.77
CA THR A 267 -8.90 18.78 -16.62
C THR A 267 -9.05 18.25 -18.04
N ARG A 268 -7.97 17.75 -18.66
CA ARG A 268 -8.02 17.18 -20.00
C ARG A 268 -8.91 15.93 -20.09
N TRP A 269 -8.90 15.06 -19.08
CA TRP A 269 -9.82 13.92 -19.04
C TRP A 269 -11.28 14.33 -18.92
N LEU A 270 -11.59 15.37 -18.12
CA LEU A 270 -12.94 15.93 -18.02
C LEU A 270 -13.37 16.66 -19.31
N GLN A 271 -12.44 17.34 -19.98
CA GLN A 271 -12.68 17.96 -21.29
C GLN A 271 -13.12 16.92 -22.32
N GLN A 272 -12.39 15.80 -22.37
CA GLN A 272 -12.62 14.69 -23.31
C GLN A 272 -13.71 13.71 -22.87
N LEU A 273 -14.27 13.88 -21.68
CA LEU A 273 -15.31 13.02 -21.14
C LEU A 273 -16.58 13.13 -22.00
N ARG A 274 -17.07 11.97 -22.46
CA ARG A 274 -18.37 11.86 -23.12
C ARG A 274 -19.38 11.31 -22.14
N ILE A 275 -20.48 12.04 -21.94
CA ILE A 275 -21.58 11.65 -21.06
C ILE A 275 -22.73 11.16 -21.93
N THR A 276 -23.07 9.89 -21.81
CA THR A 276 -24.09 9.24 -22.66
C THR A 276 -25.08 8.46 -21.80
N PRO A 277 -26.26 9.03 -21.51
CA PRO A 277 -27.34 8.28 -20.89
C PRO A 277 -27.96 7.25 -21.86
N PRO A 278 -28.54 6.14 -21.37
CA PRO A 278 -28.44 5.66 -19.98
C PRO A 278 -27.14 4.87 -19.72
N LYS A 279 -26.45 4.40 -20.78
CA LYS A 279 -25.29 3.51 -20.66
C LYS A 279 -23.97 4.27 -20.78
N GLN A 280 -23.40 4.61 -19.63
CA GLN A 280 -22.08 5.25 -19.55
C GLN A 280 -20.95 4.22 -19.70
N ILE A 281 -20.11 4.37 -20.73
CA ILE A 281 -18.95 3.50 -20.99
C ILE A 281 -17.60 4.18 -20.74
N ASP A 282 -17.55 5.51 -20.67
CA ASP A 282 -16.30 6.25 -20.56
C ASP A 282 -15.73 6.13 -19.13
N VAL A 283 -14.50 5.63 -19.03
CA VAL A 283 -13.78 5.43 -17.76
C VAL A 283 -13.15 6.71 -17.20
N LYS A 284 -13.03 7.78 -18.00
CA LYS A 284 -12.29 9.00 -17.63
C LYS A 284 -12.75 9.61 -16.31
N PHE A 285 -14.06 9.64 -16.07
CA PHE A 285 -14.58 10.17 -14.81
C PHE A 285 -14.10 9.35 -13.60
N ARG A 286 -14.14 8.02 -13.71
CA ARG A 286 -13.62 7.13 -12.65
C ARG A 286 -12.12 7.34 -12.42
N THR A 287 -11.35 7.52 -13.50
CA THR A 287 -9.92 7.86 -13.42
C THR A 287 -9.70 9.20 -12.72
N VAL A 288 -10.52 10.22 -12.99
CA VAL A 288 -10.45 11.50 -12.26
C VAL A 288 -10.72 11.32 -10.76
N MET A 289 -11.70 10.49 -10.41
CA MET A 289 -12.01 10.19 -9.00
C MET A 289 -10.87 9.45 -8.30
N GLU A 290 -10.23 8.49 -8.97
CA GLU A 290 -9.03 7.80 -8.48
C GLU A 290 -7.86 8.76 -8.20
N TRP A 291 -7.71 9.80 -9.01
CA TRP A 291 -6.64 10.80 -8.88
C TRP A 291 -6.97 11.95 -7.92
N THR A 292 -8.22 12.07 -7.48
CA THR A 292 -8.68 13.13 -6.57
C THR A 292 -7.86 13.22 -5.28
N PRO A 293 -7.44 12.12 -4.62
CA PRO A 293 -6.60 12.19 -3.43
C PRO A 293 -5.23 12.85 -3.66
N LEU A 294 -4.78 13.07 -4.91
CA LEU A 294 -3.47 13.65 -5.20
C LEU A 294 -3.47 15.18 -5.25
N VAL A 295 -4.63 15.81 -5.31
CA VAL A 295 -4.83 17.26 -5.47
C VAL A 295 -5.72 17.80 -4.36
N ARG A 296 -5.76 19.14 -4.18
CA ARG A 296 -6.68 19.75 -3.21
C ARG A 296 -8.11 19.62 -3.70
N THR A 297 -9.02 19.29 -2.79
CA THR A 297 -10.46 19.18 -3.09
C THR A 297 -11.00 20.42 -3.79
N GLN A 298 -10.59 21.61 -3.35
CA GLN A 298 -11.00 22.89 -3.93
C GLN A 298 -10.65 23.03 -5.42
N ASP A 299 -9.51 22.49 -5.86
CA ASP A 299 -9.12 22.51 -7.26
C ASP A 299 -9.96 21.55 -8.10
N VAL A 300 -10.25 20.37 -7.54
CA VAL A 300 -11.10 19.37 -8.18
C VAL A 300 -12.53 19.89 -8.36
N VAL A 301 -13.09 20.54 -7.34
CA VAL A 301 -14.41 21.17 -7.45
C VAL A 301 -14.42 22.23 -8.56
N SER A 302 -13.39 23.07 -8.62
CA SER A 302 -13.28 24.12 -9.63
C SER A 302 -13.27 23.57 -11.06
N ILE A 303 -12.50 22.49 -11.33
CA ILE A 303 -12.47 21.87 -12.66
C ILE A 303 -13.76 21.10 -12.98
N LEU A 304 -14.47 20.57 -11.96
CA LEU A 304 -15.78 19.93 -12.17
C LEU A 304 -16.86 20.95 -12.55
N GLU A 305 -16.87 22.13 -11.92
CA GLU A 305 -17.73 23.25 -12.28
C GLU A 305 -17.51 23.71 -13.71
N GLN A 306 -16.25 23.78 -14.14
CA GLN A 306 -15.89 24.25 -15.47
C GLN A 306 -16.16 23.20 -16.56
N GLU A 307 -15.78 21.94 -16.33
CA GLU A 307 -15.65 20.95 -17.41
C GLU A 307 -16.66 19.80 -17.37
N PHE A 308 -17.29 19.55 -16.21
CA PHE A 308 -18.14 18.39 -15.99
C PHE A 308 -19.62 18.75 -15.88
N PHE A 309 -20.01 19.57 -14.90
CA PHE A 309 -21.43 19.73 -14.53
C PHE A 309 -22.28 20.26 -15.69
N GLY A 310 -21.77 21.21 -16.47
CA GLY A 310 -22.48 21.71 -17.66
C GLY A 310 -22.77 20.62 -18.69
N LYS A 311 -21.83 19.70 -18.93
CA LYS A 311 -22.01 18.57 -19.85
C LYS A 311 -22.99 17.55 -19.28
N TRP A 312 -22.87 17.28 -17.98
CA TRP A 312 -23.71 16.31 -17.27
C TRP A 312 -25.18 16.74 -17.26
N GLU A 313 -25.45 17.98 -16.85
CA GLU A 313 -26.80 18.57 -16.86
C GLU A 313 -27.39 18.65 -18.28
N SER A 314 -26.57 18.97 -19.29
CA SER A 314 -27.03 19.04 -20.68
C SER A 314 -27.39 17.66 -21.24
N ALA A 315 -26.58 16.64 -20.94
CA ALA A 315 -26.86 15.26 -21.33
C ALA A 315 -28.14 14.74 -20.67
N LEU A 316 -28.33 15.04 -19.38
CA LEU A 316 -29.54 14.68 -18.64
C LEU A 316 -30.78 15.37 -19.24
N ARG A 317 -30.75 16.69 -19.45
CA ARG A 317 -31.85 17.43 -20.10
C ARG A 317 -32.21 16.85 -21.46
N HIS A 318 -31.21 16.62 -22.30
CA HIS A 318 -31.44 16.08 -23.64
C HIS A 318 -32.07 14.69 -23.60
N TRP A 319 -31.60 13.81 -22.71
CA TRP A 319 -32.14 12.46 -22.56
C TRP A 319 -33.58 12.47 -22.03
N LEU A 320 -33.88 13.30 -21.03
CA LEU A 320 -35.23 13.49 -20.49
C LEU A 320 -36.23 13.97 -21.56
N GLN A 321 -35.81 14.87 -22.44
CA GLN A 321 -36.66 15.43 -23.50
C GLN A 321 -36.85 14.46 -24.68
N SER A 322 -35.78 13.79 -25.10
CA SER A 322 -35.78 12.98 -26.33
C SER A 322 -36.27 11.55 -26.11
N ALA A 323 -35.75 10.87 -25.10
CA ALA A 323 -36.03 9.45 -24.85
C ALA A 323 -37.18 9.24 -23.85
N LYS A 324 -37.50 10.26 -23.03
CA LYS A 324 -38.54 10.22 -21.99
C LYS A 324 -38.43 8.95 -21.11
N PRO A 325 -37.28 8.74 -20.45
CA PRO A 325 -37.09 7.57 -19.58
C PRO A 325 -38.08 7.59 -18.41
N SER A 326 -38.30 6.43 -17.81
CA SER A 326 -39.09 6.36 -16.57
C SER A 326 -38.37 7.09 -15.43
N LEU A 327 -39.14 7.57 -14.43
CA LEU A 327 -38.60 8.23 -13.24
C LEU A 327 -37.50 7.37 -12.57
N GLY A 328 -37.79 6.09 -12.35
CA GLY A 328 -36.84 5.17 -11.74
C GLY A 328 -35.54 5.00 -12.53
N GLU A 329 -35.59 5.04 -13.87
CA GLU A 329 -34.38 4.99 -14.70
C GLU A 329 -33.55 6.27 -14.59
N ALA A 330 -34.21 7.43 -14.59
CA ALA A 330 -33.54 8.72 -14.48
C ALA A 330 -32.90 8.93 -13.09
N ASP A 331 -33.62 8.53 -12.03
CA ASP A 331 -33.11 8.54 -10.66
C ASP A 331 -31.94 7.58 -10.46
N ALA A 332 -32.06 6.36 -11.01
CA ALA A 332 -30.97 5.38 -10.96
C ALA A 332 -29.73 5.89 -11.69
N TRP A 333 -29.90 6.60 -12.81
CA TRP A 333 -28.78 7.21 -13.54
C TRP A 333 -28.11 8.32 -12.73
N CYS A 334 -28.88 9.23 -12.13
CA CYS A 334 -28.34 10.31 -11.28
C CYS A 334 -27.63 9.74 -10.04
N THR A 335 -28.24 8.75 -9.39
CA THR A 335 -27.66 8.04 -8.23
C THR A 335 -26.37 7.31 -8.61
N GLY A 336 -26.34 6.68 -9.79
CA GLY A 336 -25.15 6.03 -10.33
C GLY A 336 -23.97 6.99 -10.46
N TRP A 337 -24.19 8.20 -10.96
CA TRP A 337 -23.16 9.24 -11.01
C TRP A 337 -22.73 9.72 -9.63
N LYS A 338 -23.69 10.00 -8.73
CA LYS A 338 -23.41 10.43 -7.34
C LYS A 338 -22.49 9.44 -6.63
N ASN A 339 -22.70 8.14 -6.82
CA ASN A 339 -21.91 7.07 -6.21
C ASN A 339 -20.46 6.97 -6.72
N LEU A 340 -20.12 7.65 -7.82
CA LEU A 340 -18.74 7.69 -8.32
C LEU A 340 -17.87 8.75 -7.63
N PHE A 341 -18.48 9.76 -7.01
CA PHE A 341 -17.74 10.83 -6.34
C PHE A 341 -17.07 10.34 -5.07
N THR A 342 -15.92 10.94 -4.72
CA THR A 342 -15.26 10.66 -3.44
C THR A 342 -16.05 11.30 -2.29
N PRO A 343 -15.96 10.75 -1.06
CA PRO A 343 -16.66 11.31 0.10
C PRO A 343 -16.32 12.79 0.36
N GLU A 344 -15.07 13.18 0.13
CA GLU A 344 -14.59 14.57 0.33
C GLU A 344 -15.23 15.55 -0.65
N LEU A 345 -15.55 15.10 -1.87
CA LEU A 345 -16.26 15.92 -2.85
C LEU A 345 -17.75 16.00 -2.55
N LEU A 346 -18.34 14.92 -2.03
CA LEU A 346 -19.75 14.89 -1.63
C LEU A 346 -20.03 15.74 -0.39
N ASP A 347 -19.03 16.09 0.40
CA ASP A 347 -19.16 17.04 1.51
C ASP A 347 -19.11 18.52 1.04
N ASP A 348 -18.62 18.79 -0.18
CA ASP A 348 -18.59 20.15 -0.73
C ASP A 348 -19.98 20.59 -1.20
N LYS A 349 -20.45 21.70 -0.60
CA LYS A 349 -21.79 22.27 -0.87
C LYS A 349 -22.03 22.60 -2.35
N ARG A 350 -20.99 22.99 -3.10
CA ARG A 350 -21.14 23.32 -4.53
C ARG A 350 -21.39 22.07 -5.37
N VAL A 351 -20.70 20.98 -5.04
CA VAL A 351 -20.92 19.67 -5.68
C VAL A 351 -22.33 19.16 -5.38
N LEU A 352 -22.75 19.21 -4.11
CA LEU A 352 -24.09 18.80 -3.71
C LEU A 352 -25.18 19.60 -4.42
N ALA A 353 -25.08 20.93 -4.44
CA ALA A 353 -26.06 21.79 -5.09
C ALA A 353 -26.24 21.45 -6.59
N ARG A 354 -25.15 21.10 -7.28
CA ARG A 354 -25.19 20.67 -8.69
C ARG A 354 -25.87 19.31 -8.88
N LEU A 355 -25.60 18.36 -8.00
CA LEU A 355 -26.25 17.04 -8.05
C LEU A 355 -27.74 17.14 -7.73
N GLU A 356 -28.11 17.93 -6.72
CA GLU A 356 -29.51 18.21 -6.35
C GLU A 356 -30.27 18.92 -7.49
N ALA A 357 -29.62 19.88 -8.17
CA ALA A 357 -30.21 20.53 -9.34
C ALA A 357 -30.55 19.52 -10.46
N GLY A 358 -29.71 18.49 -10.65
CA GLY A 358 -29.98 17.41 -11.60
C GLY A 358 -31.17 16.54 -11.19
N VAL A 359 -31.30 16.20 -9.90
CA VAL A 359 -32.48 15.48 -9.38
C VAL A 359 -33.76 16.31 -9.60
N ALA A 360 -33.72 17.61 -9.27
CA ALA A 360 -34.85 18.51 -9.48
C ALA A 360 -35.24 18.69 -10.97
N MET A 361 -34.35 18.38 -11.92
CA MET A 361 -34.72 18.33 -13.35
C MET A 361 -35.53 17.07 -13.69
N VAL A 362 -35.24 15.95 -13.05
CA VAL A 362 -35.99 14.70 -13.22
C VAL A 362 -37.40 14.84 -12.65
N ASP A 363 -37.53 15.39 -11.43
CA ASP A 363 -38.82 15.61 -10.77
C ASP A 363 -39.75 16.48 -11.61
N ARG A 364 -39.25 17.63 -12.09
CA ARG A 364 -40.02 18.56 -12.94
C ARG A 364 -40.54 17.92 -14.23
N GLN A 365 -39.72 17.12 -14.89
CA GLN A 365 -40.15 16.45 -16.12
C GLN A 365 -41.29 15.46 -15.86
N THR A 366 -41.28 14.84 -14.68
CA THR A 366 -42.31 13.87 -14.26
C THR A 366 -43.62 14.58 -13.95
N GLU A 367 -43.57 15.73 -13.27
CA GLU A 367 -44.74 16.57 -13.03
C GLU A 367 -45.39 17.05 -14.34
N ASP A 368 -44.58 17.49 -15.30
CA ASP A 368 -45.07 17.96 -16.60
C ASP A 368 -45.74 16.83 -17.40
N LEU A 369 -45.18 15.61 -17.38
CA LEU A 369 -45.80 14.43 -17.98
C LEU A 369 -47.13 14.08 -17.29
N ASN A 370 -47.19 14.12 -15.97
CA ASN A 370 -48.42 13.85 -15.21
C ASN A 370 -49.52 14.89 -15.51
N ARG A 371 -49.16 16.17 -15.64
CA ARG A 371 -50.10 17.24 -16.03
C ARG A 371 -50.67 17.02 -17.42
N LEU A 372 -49.84 16.59 -18.38
CA LEU A 372 -50.29 16.30 -19.75
C LEU A 372 -51.29 15.13 -19.80
N VAL A 373 -51.10 14.10 -18.97
CA VAL A 373 -52.01 12.95 -18.88
C VAL A 373 -53.33 13.30 -18.19
N CYS A 374 -53.33 14.20 -17.20
CA CYS A 374 -54.56 14.63 -16.52
C CYS A 374 -55.43 15.60 -17.35
N HIS A 375 -54.90 16.17 -18.43
CA HIS A 375 -55.59 17.11 -19.33
C HIS A 375 -55.97 16.50 -20.69
N SER A 376 -55.65 15.23 -20.91
CA SER A 376 -56.12 14.40 -22.04
C SER A 376 -57.23 13.46 -21.59
#